data_AF-A0A2P6TKJ5-F1
#
_entry.id   AF-A0A2P6TKJ5-F1
#
_cell.length_a   1.000
_cell.length_b   1.000
_cell.length_c   1.000
_cell.angle_alpha   90.00
_cell.angle_beta   90.00
_cell.angle_gamma   90.00
#
_symmetry.space_group_name_H-M   'P 1'
#
loop_
_entity.id
_entity.type
_entity.pdbx_description
1 polymer ?
#
loop_
_entity_poly.entity_id
_entity_poly.type
_entity_poly.pdbx_seq_one_letter_code
_entity_poly.pdbx_strand_id
1 'polypeptide(L)'
;MWRILRDTGIAPAASIRGAEGDGRMPEVAGVGFTDVGSGSPGTDSSQFGAAHFTAWRPGFFSRLEAQTRRASAAIGCTCGCCGAPAVVAFSGKKQFQELFAAGNGGGRGRQKKAAGVAAAGAAAVAAAAEGSPVSSPEQAAAAAAGRAAEAACGTEAAERLPVLQAGRPASIATGRQWVLPEGWPLPLSTEVWVMTSTSGAAPMTRQQRYAPWQALAERLAREPWPRQCQLRCGGTGAS
;
A
#
# COMPACT_ATOMS: atom_id res chain seq x y z
N MET A 1 -6.69 2.35 -13.02
CA MET A 1 -5.31 2.77 -12.71
C MET A 1 -4.94 4.12 -13.34
N TRP A 2 -4.72 4.24 -14.64
CA TRP A 2 -4.16 5.45 -15.29
C TRP A 2 -4.72 6.81 -14.86
N ARG A 3 -6.05 6.93 -14.69
CA ARG A 3 -6.66 8.16 -14.19
C ARG A 3 -6.11 8.59 -12.82
N ILE A 4 -5.92 7.66 -11.88
CA ILE A 4 -5.39 7.99 -10.54
C ILE A 4 -3.94 8.45 -10.62
N LEU A 5 -3.13 7.80 -11.47
CA LEU A 5 -1.73 8.16 -11.66
C LEU A 5 -1.59 9.56 -12.25
N ARG A 6 -2.45 9.91 -13.22
CA ARG A 6 -2.49 11.24 -13.84
C ARG A 6 -2.99 12.30 -12.87
N ASP A 7 -4.13 12.05 -12.22
CA ASP A 7 -4.74 13.00 -11.28
C ASP A 7 -3.84 13.29 -10.06
N THR A 8 -2.97 12.34 -9.67
CA THR A 8 -2.00 12.51 -8.57
C THR A 8 -0.64 13.03 -9.02
N GLY A 9 -0.41 13.18 -10.33
CA GLY A 9 0.87 13.66 -10.88
C GLY A 9 1.98 12.61 -10.97
N ILE A 10 1.75 11.36 -10.53
CA ILE A 10 2.70 10.25 -10.69
C ILE A 10 2.96 9.97 -12.18
N ALA A 11 1.91 10.07 -13.01
CA ALA A 11 2.03 10.06 -14.46
C ALA A 11 1.87 11.51 -14.98
N PRO A 12 2.93 12.13 -15.52
CA PRO A 12 2.86 13.51 -16.02
C PRO A 12 1.81 13.65 -17.13
N ALA A 13 0.76 14.40 -16.86
CA ALA A 13 -0.40 14.51 -17.76
C ALA A 13 -0.06 15.11 -19.14
N ALA A 14 1.02 15.89 -19.23
CA ALA A 14 1.52 16.47 -20.47
C ALA A 14 2.08 15.41 -21.44
N SER A 15 2.60 14.29 -20.92
CA SER A 15 3.29 13.28 -21.72
C SER A 15 2.58 11.93 -21.74
N ILE A 16 1.76 11.63 -20.73
CA ILE A 16 1.11 10.34 -20.52
C ILE A 16 -0.42 10.54 -20.46
N ARG A 17 -1.12 10.07 -21.49
CA ARG A 17 -2.59 10.19 -21.60
C ARG A 17 -3.32 8.98 -21.01
N GLY A 18 -2.75 7.79 -21.12
CA GLY A 18 -3.37 6.54 -20.71
C GLY A 18 -2.42 5.35 -20.81
N ALA A 19 -3.01 4.16 -20.99
CA ALA A 19 -2.29 2.89 -21.06
C ALA A 19 -1.32 2.78 -22.23
N GLU A 20 -1.57 3.50 -23.32
CA GLU A 20 -0.68 3.61 -24.47
C GLU A 20 0.68 4.26 -24.11
N GLY A 21 0.75 4.97 -22.97
CA GLY A 21 1.98 5.58 -22.46
C GLY A 21 2.83 4.67 -21.58
N ASP A 22 2.42 3.42 -21.35
CA ASP A 22 3.08 2.51 -20.40
C ASP A 22 4.58 2.38 -20.62
N GLY A 23 4.99 2.11 -21.87
CA GLY A 23 6.41 1.98 -22.24
C GLY A 23 7.24 3.25 -22.08
N ARG A 24 6.61 4.43 -21.95
CA ARG A 24 7.28 5.73 -21.78
C ARG A 24 7.42 6.14 -20.31
N MET A 25 6.67 5.53 -19.41
CA MET A 25 6.69 5.88 -17.98
C MET A 25 8.07 5.74 -17.32
N PRO A 26 8.91 4.73 -17.65
CA PRO A 26 10.25 4.65 -17.09
C PRO A 26 11.14 5.83 -17.46
N GLU A 27 11.08 6.31 -18.70
CA GLU A 27 11.88 7.45 -19.18
C GLU A 27 11.35 8.78 -18.63
N VAL A 28 10.03 8.99 -18.74
CA VAL A 28 9.38 10.26 -18.41
C VAL A 28 9.28 10.51 -16.91
N ALA A 29 9.05 9.46 -16.11
CA ALA A 29 8.74 9.57 -14.68
C ALA A 29 9.52 8.61 -13.78
N GLY A 30 10.36 7.73 -14.34
CA GLY A 30 11.07 6.73 -13.54
C GLY A 30 10.17 5.62 -13.00
N VAL A 31 8.97 5.45 -13.55
CA VAL A 31 7.98 4.49 -13.08
C VAL A 31 7.92 3.29 -14.01
N GLY A 32 8.16 2.10 -13.48
CA GLY A 32 7.98 0.83 -14.19
C GLY A 32 6.81 0.03 -13.63
N PHE A 33 6.23 -0.84 -14.44
CA PHE A 33 5.14 -1.74 -14.05
C PHE A 33 5.57 -3.20 -14.15
N THR A 34 5.06 -4.01 -13.23
CA THR A 34 5.23 -5.46 -13.21
C THR A 34 4.02 -6.07 -12.53
N ASP A 35 3.72 -7.33 -12.84
CA ASP A 35 2.63 -8.09 -12.22
C ASP A 35 3.19 -9.27 -11.43
N VAL A 36 2.48 -9.64 -10.37
CA VAL A 36 2.73 -10.88 -9.62
C VAL A 36 2.37 -12.08 -10.50
N GLY A 37 1.19 -12.07 -11.12
CA GLY A 37 0.62 -13.18 -11.90
C GLY A 37 1.02 -13.22 -13.38
N SER A 38 2.24 -12.82 -13.73
CA SER A 38 2.69 -12.77 -15.13
C SER A 38 2.51 -14.13 -15.83
N GLY A 39 1.93 -14.11 -17.04
CA GLY A 39 1.63 -15.31 -17.83
C GLY A 39 0.28 -15.97 -17.49
N SER A 40 -0.46 -15.49 -16.50
CA SER A 40 -1.81 -15.96 -16.19
C SER A 40 -2.85 -14.94 -16.67
N PRO A 41 -3.66 -15.25 -17.71
CA PRO A 41 -4.68 -14.32 -18.17
C PRO A 41 -5.77 -14.15 -17.11
N GLY A 42 -6.19 -12.90 -16.90
CA GLY A 42 -7.29 -12.57 -15.99
C GLY A 42 -7.08 -11.23 -15.28
N THR A 43 -8.12 -10.40 -15.25
CA THR A 43 -8.10 -9.10 -14.56
C THR A 43 -8.78 -9.14 -13.19
N ASP A 44 -9.49 -10.24 -12.90
CA ASP A 44 -10.23 -10.40 -11.66
C ASP A 44 -9.37 -11.08 -10.58
N SER A 45 -8.72 -10.23 -9.77
CA SER A 45 -7.94 -10.67 -8.62
C SER A 45 -8.74 -11.50 -7.59
N SER A 46 -10.08 -11.49 -7.63
CA SER A 46 -10.90 -12.28 -6.70
C SER A 46 -10.76 -13.79 -6.96
N GLN A 47 -10.49 -14.19 -8.21
CA GLN A 47 -10.36 -15.59 -8.64
C GLN A 47 -9.03 -16.22 -8.19
N PHE A 48 -8.02 -15.40 -7.89
CA PHE A 48 -6.70 -15.88 -7.47
C PHE A 48 -6.61 -15.92 -5.95
N GLY A 49 -6.54 -17.12 -5.40
CA GLY A 49 -6.31 -17.37 -3.96
C GLY A 49 -4.83 -17.52 -3.59
N ALA A 50 -4.55 -17.76 -2.30
CA ALA A 50 -3.21 -17.89 -1.74
C ALA A 50 -2.30 -18.91 -2.46
N ALA A 51 -2.86 -20.01 -2.96
CA ALA A 51 -2.11 -21.02 -3.70
C ALA A 51 -1.50 -20.47 -5.01
N HIS A 52 -2.24 -19.61 -5.73
CA HIS A 52 -1.75 -18.95 -6.95
C HIS A 52 -0.59 -18.01 -6.61
N PHE A 53 -0.74 -17.17 -5.59
CA PHE A 53 0.32 -16.25 -5.16
C PHE A 53 1.55 -16.99 -4.65
N THR A 54 1.38 -18.12 -3.97
CA THR A 54 2.49 -18.98 -3.56
C THR A 54 3.27 -19.50 -4.77
N ALA A 55 2.57 -19.97 -5.81
CA ALA A 55 3.19 -20.43 -7.05
C ALA A 55 3.85 -19.29 -7.85
N TRP A 56 3.25 -18.11 -7.87
CA TRP A 56 3.75 -16.95 -8.62
C TRP A 56 4.89 -16.20 -7.92
N ARG A 57 4.98 -16.28 -6.59
CA ARG A 57 5.93 -15.51 -5.78
C ARG A 57 7.39 -15.68 -6.22
N PRO A 58 7.93 -16.90 -6.45
CA PRO A 58 9.32 -17.05 -6.91
C PRO A 58 9.57 -16.34 -8.25
N GLY A 59 8.65 -16.49 -9.22
CA GLY A 59 8.76 -15.84 -10.52
C GLY A 59 8.67 -14.31 -10.42
N PHE A 60 7.79 -13.80 -9.55
CA PHE A 60 7.69 -12.37 -9.27
C PHE A 60 8.98 -11.82 -8.66
N PHE A 61 9.56 -12.48 -7.66
CA PHE A 61 10.80 -12.04 -7.03
C PHE A 61 11.99 -12.09 -7.98
N SER A 62 12.12 -13.16 -8.77
CA SER A 62 13.15 -13.26 -9.80
C SER A 62 13.06 -12.12 -10.81
N ARG A 63 11.84 -11.68 -11.20
CA ARG A 63 11.67 -10.51 -12.08
C ARG A 63 12.12 -9.21 -11.42
N LEU A 64 11.83 -9.01 -10.13
CA LEU A 64 12.30 -7.85 -9.38
C LEU A 64 13.83 -7.81 -9.34
N GLU A 65 14.49 -8.91 -9.01
CA GLU A 65 15.97 -9.01 -9.02
C GLU A 65 16.56 -8.76 -10.41
N ALA A 66 15.96 -9.35 -11.45
CA ALA A 66 16.42 -9.15 -12.81
C ALA A 66 16.29 -7.68 -13.22
N GLN A 67 15.21 -7.00 -12.80
CA GLN A 67 15.02 -5.58 -13.04
C GLN A 67 16.08 -4.73 -12.33
N THR A 68 16.35 -4.97 -11.04
CA THR A 68 17.36 -4.20 -10.31
C THR A 68 18.78 -4.47 -10.81
N ARG A 69 19.07 -5.70 -11.26
CA ARG A 69 20.33 -6.04 -11.92
C ARG A 69 20.50 -5.27 -13.23
N ARG A 70 19.49 -5.24 -14.10
CA ARG A 70 19.53 -4.44 -15.34
C ARG A 70 19.70 -2.96 -15.06
N ALA A 71 18.95 -2.41 -14.10
CA ALA A 71 19.07 -1.01 -13.71
C ALA A 71 20.44 -0.68 -13.10
N SER A 72 21.02 -1.59 -12.31
CA SER A 72 22.37 -1.42 -11.77
C SER A 72 23.42 -1.44 -12.88
N ALA A 73 23.29 -2.35 -13.84
CA ALA A 73 24.21 -2.44 -14.97
C ALA A 73 24.18 -1.16 -15.83
N ALA A 74 23.00 -0.56 -16.02
CA ALA A 74 22.84 0.69 -16.76
C ALA A 74 23.56 1.89 -16.11
N ILE A 75 23.85 1.84 -14.81
CA ILE A 75 24.65 2.85 -14.09
C ILE A 75 26.08 2.37 -13.79
N GLY A 76 26.53 1.29 -14.42
CA GLY A 76 27.90 0.78 -14.27
C GLY A 76 28.18 -0.02 -13.00
N CYS A 77 27.17 -0.58 -12.32
CA CYS A 77 27.38 -1.49 -11.18
C CYS A 77 26.77 -2.88 -11.40
N THR A 78 27.46 -3.89 -10.87
CA THR A 78 27.10 -5.32 -11.01
C THR A 78 26.40 -5.89 -9.78
N CYS A 79 26.33 -5.16 -8.66
CA CYS A 79 25.81 -5.69 -7.40
C CYS A 79 24.30 -5.98 -7.40
N GLY A 80 23.53 -5.38 -8.32
CA GLY A 80 22.07 -5.50 -8.35
C GLY A 80 21.33 -4.65 -7.31
N CYS A 81 22.02 -3.97 -6.39
CA CYS A 81 21.43 -3.12 -5.35
C CYS A 81 21.41 -1.63 -5.73
N CYS A 82 22.44 -1.12 -6.42
CA CYS A 82 22.56 0.32 -6.72
C CYS A 82 21.48 0.84 -7.67
N GLY A 83 20.96 -0.01 -8.55
CA GLY A 83 19.83 0.28 -9.44
C GLY A 83 18.47 -0.10 -8.86
N ALA A 84 18.37 -0.46 -7.58
CA ALA A 84 17.10 -0.78 -6.97
C ALA A 84 16.14 0.43 -6.99
N PRO A 85 14.83 0.20 -7.17
CA PRO A 85 13.85 1.27 -7.10
C PRO A 85 13.82 1.86 -5.68
N ALA A 86 13.55 3.16 -5.59
CA ALA A 86 13.32 3.81 -4.29
C ALA A 86 12.05 3.26 -3.63
N VAL A 87 11.03 2.95 -4.44
CA VAL A 87 9.71 2.53 -3.99
C VAL A 87 9.18 1.39 -4.85
N VAL A 88 8.53 0.41 -4.21
CA VAL A 88 7.63 -0.56 -4.85
C VAL A 88 6.22 -0.35 -4.30
N ALA A 89 5.26 -0.05 -5.19
CA ALA A 89 3.87 0.15 -4.81
C ALA A 89 2.96 -0.97 -5.35
N PHE A 90 2.28 -1.67 -4.46
CA PHE A 90 1.26 -2.67 -4.81
C PHE A 90 -0.08 -1.99 -5.04
N SER A 91 -0.71 -2.22 -6.20
CA SER A 91 -1.99 -1.61 -6.58
C SER A 91 -3.21 -2.34 -5.99
N GLY A 92 -3.08 -2.82 -4.75
CA GLY A 92 -4.15 -3.47 -4.01
C GLY A 92 -3.63 -4.27 -2.81
N LYS A 93 -4.36 -4.17 -1.69
CA LYS A 93 -4.04 -4.88 -0.43
C LYS A 93 -3.91 -6.39 -0.60
N LYS A 94 -4.82 -7.03 -1.34
CA LYS A 94 -4.84 -8.50 -1.49
C LYS A 94 -3.53 -9.01 -2.11
N GLN A 95 -3.04 -8.36 -3.16
CA GLN A 95 -1.81 -8.78 -3.84
C GLN A 95 -0.62 -8.84 -2.88
N PHE A 96 -0.45 -7.80 -2.06
CA PHE A 96 0.62 -7.77 -1.07
C PHE A 96 0.40 -8.79 0.06
N GLN A 97 -0.84 -8.88 0.57
CA GLN A 97 -1.19 -9.75 1.68
C GLN A 97 -1.01 -11.24 1.35
N GLU A 98 -1.18 -11.65 0.09
CA GLU A 98 -1.02 -13.05 -0.34
C GLU A 98 0.44 -13.42 -0.70
N LEU A 99 1.37 -12.46 -0.74
CA LEU A 99 2.80 -12.77 -0.90
C LEU A 99 3.45 -13.29 0.39
N PHE A 100 2.88 -12.96 1.55
CA PHE A 100 3.27 -13.58 2.81
C PHE A 100 2.89 -15.05 2.75
N ALA A 101 3.84 -15.93 3.07
CA ALA A 101 3.57 -17.36 3.16
C ALA A 101 2.29 -17.57 3.97
N ALA A 102 1.43 -18.48 3.51
CA ALA A 102 0.40 -19.01 4.38
C ALA A 102 1.18 -19.63 5.55
N GLY A 103 1.18 -18.98 6.71
CA GLY A 103 1.71 -19.62 7.90
C GLY A 103 1.06 -20.99 8.01
N ASN A 104 1.79 -22.00 8.46
CA ASN A 104 1.30 -23.36 8.71
C ASN A 104 0.21 -23.42 9.81
N GLY A 105 -0.63 -22.39 9.93
CA GLY A 105 -1.79 -22.34 10.80
C GLY A 105 -2.84 -23.31 10.29
N GLY A 106 -2.90 -24.45 10.97
CA GLY A 106 -3.82 -25.55 10.72
C GLY A 106 -5.24 -25.11 10.40
N GLY A 107 -5.84 -25.83 9.46
CA GLY A 107 -7.20 -25.60 9.02
C GLY A 107 -8.18 -25.55 10.19
N ARG A 108 -8.72 -24.37 10.47
CA ARG A 108 -10.06 -24.28 11.02
C ARG A 108 -11.02 -24.21 9.84
N GLY A 109 -11.43 -25.40 9.39
CA GLY A 109 -12.51 -25.56 8.43
C GLY A 109 -13.74 -24.86 8.96
N ARG A 110 -14.17 -23.81 8.26
CA ARG A 110 -15.49 -23.23 8.44
C ARG A 110 -16.48 -24.17 7.76
N GLN A 111 -16.94 -25.20 8.48
CA GLN A 111 -18.07 -26.01 8.03
C GLN A 111 -19.28 -25.10 7.85
N LYS A 112 -19.75 -25.04 6.60
CA LYS A 112 -20.95 -24.36 6.15
C LYS A 112 -22.14 -25.21 6.62
N LYS A 113 -22.89 -24.77 7.64
CA LYS A 113 -24.21 -25.34 7.92
C LYS A 113 -25.26 -24.46 7.26
N ALA A 114 -25.87 -24.99 6.20
CA ALA A 114 -27.04 -24.44 5.55
C ALA A 114 -28.30 -25.04 6.21
N ALA A 115 -29.18 -24.18 6.67
CA ALA A 115 -30.62 -24.35 6.92
C ALA A 115 -31.09 -22.95 7.40
N GLY A 116 -32.13 -22.29 6.91
CA GLY A 116 -33.29 -22.73 6.16
C GLY A 116 -34.50 -21.96 6.73
N VAL A 117 -35.04 -21.05 5.92
CA VAL A 117 -36.45 -20.57 5.88
C VAL A 117 -36.98 -19.62 6.99
N ALA A 118 -37.73 -18.65 6.46
CA ALA A 118 -38.49 -17.53 7.03
C ALA A 118 -39.52 -17.83 8.13
N ALA A 119 -39.88 -16.79 8.91
CA ALA A 119 -41.26 -16.31 9.05
C ALA A 119 -41.33 -14.99 9.85
N ALA A 120 -42.40 -14.25 9.59
CA ALA A 120 -42.72 -12.88 10.00
C ALA A 120 -43.59 -12.79 11.28
N GLY A 121 -43.86 -11.55 11.72
CA GLY A 121 -44.94 -11.14 12.65
C GLY A 121 -44.42 -10.48 13.93
N ALA A 122 -44.47 -9.16 14.13
CA ALA A 122 -45.60 -8.22 14.34
C ALA A 122 -45.93 -7.94 15.83
N ALA A 123 -45.73 -6.66 16.21
CA ALA A 123 -46.48 -5.78 17.13
C ALA A 123 -46.63 -6.07 18.65
N ALA A 124 -46.26 -5.09 19.50
CA ALA A 124 -47.15 -4.31 20.39
C ALA A 124 -46.32 -3.44 21.40
N VAL A 125 -46.39 -2.10 21.38
CA VAL A 125 -47.17 -1.10 22.19
C VAL A 125 -46.96 -1.07 23.72
N ALA A 126 -46.47 0.09 24.24
CA ALA A 126 -46.83 0.86 25.47
C ALA A 126 -45.67 1.82 25.83
N ALA A 127 -45.78 3.16 25.71
CA ALA A 127 -46.33 4.15 26.67
C ALA A 127 -45.64 4.14 28.06
N ALA A 128 -45.29 5.22 28.77
CA ALA A 128 -45.17 6.67 28.56
C ALA A 128 -44.49 7.27 29.84
N ALA A 129 -44.11 8.56 29.78
CA ALA A 129 -43.80 9.50 30.88
C ALA A 129 -42.46 9.34 31.63
N GLU A 130 -41.78 10.39 32.12
CA GLU A 130 -41.82 11.86 32.01
C GLU A 130 -40.50 12.37 32.63
N GLY A 131 -40.05 13.59 32.31
CA GLY A 131 -39.08 14.31 33.15
C GLY A 131 -38.08 15.21 32.42
N SER A 132 -38.45 16.46 32.17
CA SER A 132 -37.50 17.57 31.95
C SER A 132 -36.78 17.94 33.26
N PRO A 133 -35.57 18.51 33.20
CA PRO A 133 -35.53 19.96 33.42
C PRO A 133 -34.56 20.73 32.51
N VAL A 134 -34.90 22.00 32.41
CA VAL A 134 -34.29 23.10 31.67
C VAL A 134 -32.95 23.51 32.30
N SER A 135 -31.94 23.85 31.49
CA SER A 135 -30.85 24.76 31.88
C SER A 135 -30.22 25.41 30.64
N SER A 136 -30.11 26.74 30.70
CA SER A 136 -29.78 27.66 29.61
C SER A 136 -28.31 27.62 29.14
N PRO A 137 -27.99 28.18 27.95
CA PRO A 137 -26.70 27.98 27.25
C PRO A 137 -25.52 28.87 27.68
N GLU A 138 -25.60 29.57 28.82
CA GLU A 138 -24.68 30.68 29.12
C GLU A 138 -23.53 30.33 30.08
N GLN A 139 -23.38 29.06 30.48
CA GLN A 139 -22.33 28.63 31.42
C GLN A 139 -21.26 27.70 30.80
N ALA A 140 -21.22 27.56 29.47
CA ALA A 140 -20.19 26.78 28.77
C ALA A 140 -18.99 27.63 28.26
N ALA A 141 -19.05 28.96 28.36
CA ALA A 141 -18.09 29.85 27.69
C ALA A 141 -16.85 30.25 28.54
N ALA A 142 -16.78 29.93 29.83
CA ALA A 142 -15.72 30.43 30.71
C ALA A 142 -14.59 29.43 31.06
N ALA A 143 -14.65 28.19 30.56
CA ALA A 143 -13.63 27.16 30.82
C ALA A 143 -12.63 26.94 29.65
N ALA A 144 -12.74 27.72 28.56
CA ALA A 144 -11.97 27.54 27.33
C ALA A 144 -10.76 28.48 27.17
N ALA A 145 -10.54 29.45 28.07
CA ALA A 145 -9.51 30.49 27.90
C ALA A 145 -8.26 30.34 28.79
N GLY A 146 -8.13 29.25 29.56
CA GLY A 146 -7.04 29.07 30.55
C GLY A 146 -6.04 27.94 30.29
N ARG A 147 -6.04 27.29 29.12
CA ARG A 147 -5.10 26.19 28.79
C ARG A 147 -4.48 26.33 27.40
N ALA A 148 -4.17 27.56 27.00
CA ALA A 148 -3.57 27.89 25.70
C ALA A 148 -2.22 28.61 25.85
N ALA A 149 -1.39 28.22 26.83
CA ALA A 149 -0.08 28.85 27.01
C ALA A 149 1.05 27.93 27.53
N GLU A 150 0.83 26.62 27.72
CA GLU A 150 1.87 25.74 28.27
C GLU A 150 1.82 24.33 27.66
N ALA A 151 2.07 24.25 26.36
CA ALA A 151 2.39 23.00 25.65
C ALA A 151 3.32 23.25 24.45
N ALA A 152 4.16 24.28 24.55
CA ALA A 152 5.31 24.45 23.68
C ALA A 152 6.47 23.63 24.26
N CYS A 153 7.17 22.89 23.40
CA CYS A 153 8.31 22.00 23.68
C CYS A 153 7.95 20.54 24.04
N GLY A 154 7.25 19.86 23.14
CA GLY A 154 7.27 18.41 23.04
C GLY A 154 8.33 17.98 22.03
N THR A 155 9.40 17.35 22.51
CA THR A 155 10.51 16.78 21.73
C THR A 155 10.02 15.89 20.58
N GLU A 156 10.58 16.11 19.39
CA GLU A 156 10.40 15.23 18.23
C GLU A 156 10.78 13.80 18.60
N ALA A 157 9.78 12.93 18.72
CA ALA A 157 10.00 11.51 18.81
C ALA A 157 10.58 11.06 17.46
N ALA A 158 11.90 10.88 17.41
CA ALA A 158 12.57 10.18 16.33
C ALA A 158 11.83 8.86 16.11
N GLU A 159 11.10 8.78 14.99
CA GLU A 159 10.29 7.63 14.60
C GLU A 159 11.19 6.40 14.59
N ARG A 160 11.09 5.57 15.63
CA ARG A 160 11.79 4.29 15.70
C ARG A 160 11.31 3.45 14.52
N LEU A 161 12.18 3.29 13.53
CA LEU A 161 11.93 2.44 12.37
C LEU A 161 11.57 1.02 12.87
N PRO A 162 10.38 0.48 12.53
CA PRO A 162 9.99 -0.85 12.98
C PRO A 162 10.96 -1.90 12.46
N VAL A 163 11.31 -2.85 13.33
CA VAL A 163 12.11 -4.03 12.96
C VAL A 163 11.28 -4.90 12.01
N LEU A 164 11.89 -5.39 10.94
CA LEU A 164 11.28 -6.34 10.00
C LEU A 164 10.82 -7.59 10.75
N GLN A 165 9.50 -7.83 10.78
CA GLN A 165 8.94 -9.02 11.42
C GLN A 165 8.84 -10.17 10.43
N ALA A 166 9.40 -11.34 10.79
CA ALA A 166 9.18 -12.60 10.09
C ALA A 166 7.79 -13.15 10.44
N GLY A 167 6.76 -12.74 9.70
CA GLY A 167 5.40 -13.25 9.90
C GLY A 167 4.37 -12.50 9.07
N ARG A 168 3.29 -13.20 8.68
CA ARG A 168 2.15 -12.55 8.01
C ARG A 168 1.45 -11.63 9.02
N PRO A 169 1.36 -10.32 8.77
CA PRO A 169 0.64 -9.43 9.66
C PRO A 169 -0.86 -9.77 9.64
N ALA A 170 -1.52 -9.66 10.79
CA ALA A 170 -2.96 -9.93 10.93
C ALA A 170 -3.81 -9.04 10.00
N SER A 171 -3.32 -7.82 9.73
CA SER A 171 -3.91 -6.94 8.73
C SER A 171 -2.82 -6.08 8.07
N ILE A 172 -3.03 -5.78 6.79
CA ILE A 172 -2.24 -4.81 6.03
C ILE A 172 -3.04 -3.52 5.92
N ALA A 173 -2.45 -2.40 6.34
CA ALA A 173 -3.02 -1.06 6.07
C ALA A 173 -2.60 -0.57 4.69
N THR A 174 -3.31 0.41 4.12
CA THR A 174 -2.81 1.14 2.95
C THR A 174 -1.75 2.16 3.37
N GLY A 175 -0.85 2.51 2.45
CA GLY A 175 0.28 3.40 2.69
C GLY A 175 1.61 2.65 2.76
N ARG A 176 2.63 3.29 3.35
CA ARG A 176 3.96 2.69 3.54
C ARG A 176 3.89 1.48 4.48
N GLN A 177 4.64 0.45 4.14
CA GLN A 177 4.73 -0.80 4.88
C GLN A 177 6.11 -0.95 5.52
N TRP A 178 6.12 -1.64 6.66
CA TRP A 178 7.32 -1.93 7.46
C TRP A 178 7.55 -3.43 7.64
N VAL A 179 6.72 -4.24 7.00
CA VAL A 179 6.78 -5.70 6.99
C VAL A 179 6.91 -6.16 5.56
N LEU A 180 7.78 -7.12 5.30
CA LEU A 180 8.07 -7.62 3.97
C LEU A 180 7.82 -9.13 3.92
N PRO A 181 7.34 -9.65 2.79
CA PRO A 181 7.23 -11.09 2.61
C PRO A 181 8.59 -11.78 2.78
N GLU A 182 8.56 -13.02 3.27
CA GLU A 182 9.75 -13.87 3.30
C GLU A 182 10.37 -14.01 1.89
N GLY A 183 11.69 -13.89 1.82
CA GLY A 183 12.44 -13.95 0.55
C GLY A 183 12.36 -12.67 -0.28
N TRP A 184 11.95 -11.54 0.30
CA TRP A 184 11.92 -10.25 -0.39
C TRP A 184 13.29 -9.93 -1.04
N PRO A 185 13.33 -9.71 -2.38
CA PRO A 185 14.59 -9.69 -3.11
C PRO A 185 15.29 -8.32 -3.14
N LEU A 186 14.58 -7.25 -2.75
CA LEU A 186 15.11 -5.90 -2.88
C LEU A 186 15.81 -5.45 -1.59
N PRO A 187 16.78 -4.53 -1.69
CA PRO A 187 17.41 -3.93 -0.53
C PRO A 187 16.38 -3.31 0.42
N LEU A 188 16.67 -3.32 1.72
CA LEU A 188 15.78 -2.73 2.74
C LEU A 188 15.65 -1.21 2.64
N SER A 189 16.49 -0.57 1.82
CA SER A 189 16.34 0.84 1.46
C SER A 189 15.19 1.10 0.48
N THR A 190 14.67 0.06 -0.19
CA THR A 190 13.48 0.18 -1.04
C THR A 190 12.23 0.20 -0.18
N GLU A 191 11.50 1.30 -0.23
CA GLU A 191 10.22 1.41 0.47
C GLU A 191 9.15 0.56 -0.21
N VAL A 192 8.31 -0.10 0.58
CA VAL A 192 7.15 -0.83 0.06
C VAL A 192 5.88 -0.11 0.45
N TRP A 193 5.00 0.08 -0.51
CA TRP A 193 3.75 0.80 -0.34
C TRP A 193 2.58 -0.07 -0.81
N VAL A 194 1.46 -0.01 -0.11
CA VAL A 194 0.23 -0.74 -0.46
C VAL A 194 -0.88 0.27 -0.73
N MET A 195 -1.37 0.26 -1.96
CA MET A 195 -2.42 1.18 -2.39
C MET A 195 -3.81 0.55 -2.24
N THR A 196 -4.82 1.41 -2.27
CA THR A 196 -6.18 0.97 -2.59
C THR A 196 -6.21 0.35 -3.98
N SER A 197 -7.08 -0.65 -4.16
CA SER A 197 -7.34 -1.21 -5.49
C SER A 197 -7.80 -0.09 -6.43
N THR A 198 -7.34 -0.13 -7.67
CA THR A 198 -7.84 0.78 -8.71
C THR A 198 -9.07 0.24 -9.44
N SER A 199 -9.55 -0.97 -9.08
CA SER A 199 -10.81 -1.51 -9.61
C SER A 199 -12.01 -0.78 -9.04
N GLY A 200 -12.97 -0.41 -9.88
CA GLY A 200 -14.22 0.24 -9.45
C GLY A 200 -15.12 -0.65 -8.57
N ALA A 201 -14.79 -1.94 -8.44
CA ALA A 201 -15.57 -2.94 -7.73
C ALA A 201 -15.56 -2.77 -6.19
N ALA A 202 -14.54 -2.12 -5.63
CA ALA A 202 -14.45 -1.95 -4.17
C ALA A 202 -15.36 -0.79 -3.70
N PRO A 203 -16.26 -1.00 -2.72
CA PRO A 203 -17.12 0.05 -2.19
C PRO A 203 -16.30 1.00 -1.32
N MET A 204 -15.87 2.12 -1.90
CA MET A 204 -15.13 3.18 -1.22
C MET A 204 -15.36 4.51 -1.93
N THR A 205 -15.26 5.61 -1.19
CA THR A 205 -15.36 6.95 -1.78
C THR A 205 -14.14 7.24 -2.66
N ARG A 206 -14.26 8.21 -3.59
CA ARG A 206 -13.12 8.66 -4.40
C ARG A 206 -11.97 9.16 -3.53
N GLN A 207 -12.27 9.91 -2.46
CA GLN A 207 -11.27 10.43 -1.53
C GLN A 207 -10.50 9.32 -0.84
N GLN A 208 -11.20 8.32 -0.27
CA GLN A 208 -10.56 7.16 0.37
C GLN A 208 -9.69 6.39 -0.62
N ARG A 209 -10.13 6.29 -1.88
CA ARG A 209 -9.35 5.67 -2.94
C ARG A 209 -8.08 6.44 -3.26
N TYR A 210 -8.15 7.77 -3.35
CA TYR A 210 -7.04 8.61 -3.78
C TYR A 210 -6.01 8.85 -2.67
N ALA A 211 -6.42 8.86 -1.41
CA ALA A 211 -5.56 9.21 -0.27
C ALA A 211 -4.17 8.51 -0.28
N PRO A 212 -4.06 7.16 -0.38
CA PRO A 212 -2.73 6.53 -0.40
C PRO A 212 -1.92 6.84 -1.66
N TRP A 213 -2.57 7.11 -2.80
CA TRP A 213 -1.88 7.50 -4.03
C TRP A 213 -1.36 8.93 -3.96
N GLN A 214 -2.11 9.84 -3.32
CA GLN A 214 -1.66 11.21 -3.06
C GLN A 214 -0.46 11.23 -2.12
N ALA A 215 -0.50 10.46 -1.02
CA ALA A 215 0.63 10.31 -0.11
C ALA A 215 1.88 9.75 -0.81
N LEU A 216 1.70 8.77 -1.70
CA LEU A 216 2.80 8.26 -2.53
C LEU A 216 3.34 9.33 -3.49
N ALA A 217 2.47 10.11 -4.13
CA ALA A 217 2.88 11.19 -5.03
C ALA A 217 3.69 12.27 -4.28
N GLU A 218 3.26 12.67 -3.09
CA GLU A 218 3.99 13.60 -2.22
C GLU A 218 5.36 13.04 -1.83
N ARG A 219 5.46 11.74 -1.54
CA ARG A 219 6.73 11.07 -1.26
C ARG A 219 7.66 11.06 -2.49
N LEU A 220 7.11 10.81 -3.68
CA LEU A 220 7.86 10.77 -4.93
C LEU A 220 8.31 12.16 -5.37
N ALA A 221 7.55 13.22 -5.10
CA ALA A 221 7.92 14.60 -5.40
C ALA A 221 9.20 15.07 -4.68
N ARG A 222 9.60 14.37 -3.59
CA ARG A 222 10.85 14.63 -2.87
C ARG A 222 12.05 13.94 -3.50
N GLU A 223 11.83 12.99 -4.42
CA GLU A 223 12.88 12.28 -5.13
C GLU A 223 13.08 12.95 -6.50
N PRO A 224 14.24 13.55 -6.79
CA PRO A 224 14.49 14.14 -8.10
C PRO A 224 14.48 13.05 -9.19
N TRP A 225 13.86 13.37 -10.32
CA TRP A 225 13.93 12.56 -11.54
C TRP A 225 14.60 13.36 -12.68
N PRO A 226 15.59 12.81 -13.41
CA PRO A 226 16.18 11.47 -13.26
C PRO A 226 16.88 11.24 -11.91
N ARG A 227 16.77 10.02 -11.37
CA ARG A 227 17.41 9.67 -10.10
C ARG A 227 18.93 9.69 -10.23
N GLN A 228 19.57 10.37 -9.28
CA GLN A 228 21.03 10.36 -9.14
C GLN A 228 21.46 9.15 -8.32
N CYS A 229 21.55 7.98 -8.96
CA CYS A 229 21.98 6.75 -8.30
C CYS A 229 23.47 6.82 -7.97
N GLN A 230 23.80 6.88 -6.67
CA GLN A 230 25.19 6.75 -6.21
C GLN A 230 25.59 5.28 -6.14
N LEU A 231 26.76 4.94 -6.68
CA LEU A 231 27.34 3.62 -6.53
C LEU A 231 27.76 3.39 -5.08
N ARG A 232 26.98 2.58 -4.36
CA ARG A 232 27.26 2.19 -2.96
C ARG A 232 28.03 0.87 -2.86
N CYS A 233 28.00 0.09 -3.93
CA CYS A 233 28.88 -1.05 -4.13
C CYS A 233 30.31 -0.50 -4.19
N GLY A 234 31.05 -0.55 -3.09
CA GLY A 234 32.47 -0.17 -3.09
C GLY A 234 33.14 -0.96 -4.20
N GLY A 235 33.69 -0.25 -5.19
CA GLY A 235 34.45 -0.86 -6.26
C GLY A 235 35.74 -1.42 -5.68
N THR A 236 35.69 -2.61 -5.08
CA THR A 236 36.86 -3.49 -5.12
C THR A 236 36.96 -3.92 -6.57
N GLY A 237 37.62 -3.08 -7.36
CA GLY A 237 37.99 -3.40 -8.72
C GLY A 237 38.63 -4.78 -8.70
N ALA A 238 38.10 -5.67 -9.54
CA ALA A 238 38.88 -6.81 -9.98
C ALA A 238 40.17 -6.25 -10.59
N SER A 239 41.27 -6.40 -9.86
CA SER A 239 42.63 -6.33 -10.41
C SER A 239 43.01 -7.71 -10.90
#